data_AF-A0A510LBK0-F1
#
_entry.id   AF-A0A510LBK0-F1
#
_cell.length_a   1.000
_cell.length_b   1.000
_cell.length_c   1.000
_cell.angle_alpha   90.00
_cell.angle_beta   90.00
_cell.angle_gamma   90.00
#
_symmetry.space_group_name_H-M   'P 1'
#
loop_
_entity.id
_entity.type
_entity.pdbx_description
1 polymer ?
#
loop_
_entity_poly.entity_id
_entity_poly.type
_entity_poly.pdbx_seq_one_letter_code
_entity_poly.pdbx_strand_id
1 'polypeptide(L)'
;MQKNGIIFGKFYPLHTGHVNFIQIASGYVENLYVVVCTDDDRDKKLYEESKMKKMPTVKDRIRFVEKTFKHQKNIKIIHLAEDGIPFYPNGWKLWSERVQEALLKNKIKVDVIFTNETQDVENYKNNF
;
A
#
# COMPACT_ATOMS: atom_id res chain seq x y z
N MET A 1 -24.64 -0.16 -1.18
CA MET A 1 -23.49 0.64 -0.74
C MET A 1 -22.27 0.07 -1.44
N GLN A 2 -21.44 0.87 -2.10
CA GLN A 2 -20.29 0.32 -2.83
C GLN A 2 -19.27 -0.24 -1.83
N LYS A 3 -18.95 -1.54 -1.93
CA LYS A 3 -17.97 -2.17 -1.03
C LYS A 3 -16.56 -1.80 -1.49
N ASN A 4 -15.79 -1.14 -0.63
CA ASN A 4 -14.47 -0.63 -0.93
C ASN A 4 -13.39 -1.36 -0.13
N GLY A 5 -12.41 -1.93 -0.81
CA GLY A 5 -11.26 -2.60 -0.21
C GLY A 5 -10.01 -1.75 -0.25
N ILE A 6 -9.05 -2.03 0.63
CA ILE A 6 -7.72 -1.42 0.62
C ILE A 6 -6.61 -2.45 0.83
N ILE A 7 -5.47 -2.25 0.17
CA ILE A 7 -4.22 -2.99 0.36
C ILE A 7 -3.10 -1.98 0.56
N PHE A 8 -2.21 -2.26 1.50
CA PHE A 8 -0.98 -1.50 1.71
C PHE A 8 0.21 -2.33 1.25
N GLY A 9 1.19 -1.68 0.63
CA GLY A 9 2.38 -2.39 0.20
C GLY A 9 3.52 -1.46 -0.14
N LYS A 10 4.73 -1.92 0.19
CA LYS A 10 5.97 -1.30 -0.25
C LYS A 10 6.16 -1.45 -1.76
N PHE A 11 5.85 -2.62 -2.32
CA PHE A 11 6.08 -2.94 -3.74
C PHE A 11 7.52 -2.62 -4.19
N TYR A 12 8.51 -3.16 -3.47
CA TYR A 12 9.93 -2.90 -3.69
C TYR A 12 10.72 -4.21 -3.87
N PRO A 13 10.67 -4.85 -5.06
CA PRO A 13 9.87 -4.48 -6.23
C PRO A 13 8.43 -5.06 -6.19
N LEU A 14 7.58 -4.59 -7.09
CA LEU A 14 6.32 -5.27 -7.41
C LEU A 14 6.64 -6.63 -8.08
N HIS A 15 6.04 -7.72 -7.60
CA HIS A 15 6.27 -9.07 -8.13
C HIS A 15 4.95 -9.82 -8.32
N THR A 16 4.99 -10.99 -8.96
CA THR A 16 3.80 -11.79 -9.34
C THR A 16 2.90 -12.14 -8.16
N GLY A 17 3.47 -12.45 -6.98
CA GLY A 17 2.70 -12.66 -5.74
C GLY A 17 1.82 -11.46 -5.37
N HIS A 18 2.36 -10.23 -5.39
CA HIS A 18 1.58 -9.01 -5.17
C HIS A 18 0.47 -8.86 -6.22
N VAL A 19 0.80 -9.11 -7.49
CA VAL A 19 -0.17 -8.97 -8.59
C VAL A 19 -1.33 -9.94 -8.44
N ASN A 20 -1.04 -11.21 -8.13
CA ASN A 20 -2.06 -12.22 -7.89
C ASN A 20 -2.95 -11.85 -6.70
N PHE A 21 -2.34 -11.43 -5.58
CA PHE A 21 -3.08 -11.05 -4.38
C PHE A 21 -4.02 -9.85 -4.63
N ILE A 22 -3.52 -8.79 -5.27
CA ILE A 22 -4.33 -7.62 -5.64
C ILE A 22 -5.46 -8.01 -6.59
N GLN A 23 -5.18 -8.87 -7.59
CA GLN A 23 -6.19 -9.33 -8.54
C GLN A 23 -7.31 -10.13 -7.84
N ILE A 24 -6.95 -11.04 -6.93
CA ILE A 24 -7.91 -11.81 -6.12
C ILE A 24 -8.74 -10.86 -5.23
N ALA A 25 -8.07 -9.97 -4.48
CA ALA A 25 -8.74 -8.99 -3.61
C ALA A 25 -9.73 -8.11 -4.38
N SER A 26 -9.37 -7.72 -5.61
CA SER A 26 -10.21 -6.87 -6.48
C SER A 26 -11.52 -7.54 -6.89
N GLY A 27 -11.61 -8.88 -6.83
CA GLY A 27 -12.83 -9.62 -7.10
C GLY A 27 -13.84 -9.60 -5.94
N TYR A 28 -13.44 -9.19 -4.74
CA TYR A 28 -14.30 -9.19 -3.54
C TYR A 28 -14.94 -7.84 -3.23
N VAL A 29 -14.63 -6.80 -4.00
CA VAL A 29 -15.00 -5.40 -3.74
C VAL A 29 -15.31 -4.68 -5.06
N GLU A 30 -16.14 -3.63 -4.99
CA GLU A 30 -16.46 -2.79 -6.15
C GLU A 30 -15.32 -1.85 -6.51
N ASN A 31 -14.59 -1.34 -5.50
CA ASN A 31 -13.36 -0.58 -5.68
C ASN A 31 -12.27 -1.15 -4.77
N LEU A 32 -11.06 -1.30 -5.30
CA LEU A 32 -9.87 -1.67 -4.53
C LEU A 32 -8.86 -0.54 -4.59
N TYR A 33 -8.50 0.00 -3.42
CA TYR A 33 -7.46 1.01 -3.28
C TYR A 33 -6.13 0.32 -2.96
N VAL A 34 -5.14 0.44 -3.84
CA VAL A 34 -3.79 -0.10 -3.63
C VAL A 34 -2.88 1.05 -3.24
N VAL A 35 -2.42 1.05 -2.00
CA VAL A 35 -1.57 2.10 -1.43
C VAL A 35 -0.11 1.71 -1.57
N VAL A 36 0.63 2.49 -2.35
CA VAL A 36 2.10 2.40 -2.47
C VAL A 36 2.72 3.19 -1.34
N CYS A 37 3.28 2.48 -0.36
CA CYS A 37 3.87 3.06 0.84
C CYS A 37 5.38 3.30 0.64
N THR A 38 5.86 4.54 0.79
CA THR A 38 7.28 4.91 0.58
C THR A 38 7.88 5.53 1.83
N ASP A 39 9.18 5.34 2.01
CA ASP A 39 9.95 5.91 3.12
C ASP A 39 11.41 6.01 2.66
N ASP A 40 11.96 7.22 2.61
CA ASP A 40 13.24 7.47 1.95
C ASP A 40 14.39 6.70 2.61
N ASP A 41 14.44 6.67 3.94
CA ASP A 41 15.51 6.01 4.70
C ASP A 41 15.44 4.48 4.56
N ARG A 42 14.25 3.88 4.74
CA ARG A 42 14.01 2.45 4.56
C ARG A 42 14.24 2.03 3.12
N ASP A 43 13.78 2.81 2.15
CA ASP A 43 13.88 2.47 0.73
C ASP A 43 15.33 2.54 0.26
N LYS A 44 16.09 3.53 0.74
CA LYS A 44 17.53 3.62 0.52
C LYS A 44 18.28 2.45 1.15
N LYS A 45 18.00 2.12 2.41
CA LYS A 45 18.63 0.97 3.09
C LYS A 45 18.38 -0.34 2.34
N LEU A 46 17.14 -0.58 1.92
CA LEU A 46 16.81 -1.79 1.15
C LEU A 46 17.44 -1.82 -0.23
N TYR A 47 17.69 -0.67 -0.85
CA TYR A 47 18.48 -0.61 -2.07
C TYR A 47 19.95 -1.00 -1.82
N GLU A 48 20.58 -0.40 -0.81
CA GLU A 48 21.98 -0.64 -0.45
C GLU A 48 22.24 -2.11 -0.05
N GLU A 49 21.26 -2.75 0.60
CA GLU A 49 21.31 -4.18 0.97
C GLU A 49 20.96 -5.14 -0.20
N SER A 50 20.54 -4.60 -1.35
CA SER A 50 20.14 -5.39 -2.51
C SER A 50 21.24 -5.54 -3.55
N LYS A 51 20.96 -6.36 -4.58
CA LYS A 51 21.78 -6.47 -5.80
C LYS A 51 21.23 -5.61 -6.95
N MET A 52 20.34 -4.65 -6.67
CA MET A 52 19.72 -3.83 -7.70
C MET A 52 20.75 -2.88 -8.33
N LYS A 53 20.77 -2.79 -9.66
CA LYS A 53 21.67 -1.88 -10.39
C LYS A 53 21.31 -0.40 -10.23
N LYS A 54 20.03 -0.13 -9.97
CA LYS A 54 19.49 1.23 -9.84
C LYS A 54 18.34 1.21 -8.84
N MET A 55 18.33 2.20 -7.96
CA MET A 55 17.25 2.43 -7.02
C MET A 55 15.99 2.89 -7.77
N PRO A 56 14.85 2.19 -7.65
CA PRO A 56 13.59 2.66 -8.20
C PRO A 56 13.11 3.88 -7.40
N THR A 57 12.78 4.96 -8.11
CA THR A 57 12.22 6.16 -7.48
C THR A 57 10.79 5.91 -6.99
N VAL A 58 10.27 6.79 -6.13
CA VAL A 58 8.84 6.81 -5.77
C VAL A 58 7.95 6.82 -7.02
N LYS A 59 8.28 7.64 -8.01
CA LYS A 59 7.55 7.71 -9.29
C LYS A 59 7.62 6.41 -10.08
N ASP A 60 8.77 5.73 -10.09
CA ASP A 60 8.91 4.45 -10.77
C ASP A 60 8.00 3.39 -10.13
N ARG A 61 7.97 3.32 -8.80
CA ARG A 61 7.15 2.36 -8.06
C ARG A 61 5.66 2.58 -8.28
N ILE A 62 5.19 3.82 -8.17
CA ILE A 62 3.79 4.17 -8.49
C ILE A 62 3.48 3.77 -9.93
N ARG A 63 4.33 4.17 -10.88
CA ARG A 63 4.16 3.86 -12.31
C ARG A 63 4.15 2.35 -12.58
N PHE A 64 4.93 1.55 -11.87
CA PHE A 64 4.91 0.10 -12.02
C PHE A 64 3.55 -0.48 -11.63
N VAL A 65 3.01 -0.08 -10.48
CA VAL A 65 1.67 -0.54 -10.03
C VAL A 65 0.58 -0.05 -10.98
N GLU A 66 0.59 1.23 -11.35
CA GLU A 66 -0.37 1.81 -12.30
C GLU A 66 -0.37 1.10 -13.66
N LYS A 67 0.82 0.83 -14.23
CA LYS A 67 0.93 0.13 -15.51
C LYS A 67 0.44 -1.30 -15.44
N THR A 68 0.69 -1.99 -14.32
CA THR A 68 0.25 -3.37 -14.12
C THR A 68 -1.27 -3.47 -14.09
N PHE A 69 -1.96 -2.50 -13.49
CA PHE A 69 -3.41 -2.51 -13.32
C PHE A 69 -4.17 -1.52 -14.23
N LYS A 70 -3.54 -1.03 -15.30
CA LYS A 70 -4.08 0.03 -16.18
C LYS A 70 -5.45 -0.29 -16.81
N HIS A 71 -5.81 -1.56 -16.92
CA HIS A 71 -7.05 -2.00 -17.56
C HIS A 71 -8.14 -2.36 -16.54
N GLN A 72 -7.81 -2.38 -15.24
CA GLN A 72 -8.71 -2.70 -14.14
C GLN A 72 -9.27 -1.41 -13.55
N LYS A 73 -10.39 -0.93 -14.10
CA LYS A 73 -11.01 0.36 -13.70
C LYS A 73 -11.40 0.44 -12.21
N ASN A 74 -11.63 -0.70 -11.56
CA ASN A 74 -11.97 -0.77 -10.15
C ASN A 74 -10.75 -0.67 -9.22
N ILE A 75 -9.53 -0.80 -9.75
CA ILE A 75 -8.30 -0.70 -8.97
C ILE A 75 -7.77 0.74 -9.06
N LYS A 76 -7.62 1.38 -7.90
CA LYS A 76 -7.20 2.78 -7.75
C LYS A 76 -5.89 2.83 -6.97
N ILE A 77 -4.89 3.51 -7.51
CA ILE A 77 -3.56 3.58 -6.90
C ILE A 77 -3.48 4.85 -6.07
N ILE A 78 -3.01 4.73 -4.84
CA ILE A 78 -2.74 5.85 -3.92
C ILE A 78 -1.29 5.78 -3.49
N HIS A 79 -0.66 6.93 -3.28
CA HIS A 79 0.66 7.02 -2.69
C HIS A 79 0.56 7.50 -1.24
N LEU A 80 1.32 6.87 -0.34
CA LEU A 80 1.46 7.27 1.05
C LEU A 80 2.95 7.38 1.39
N ALA A 81 3.38 8.57 1.80
CA ALA A 81 4.71 8.81 2.35
C ALA A 81 4.71 8.56 3.87
N GLU A 82 5.58 7.67 4.33
CA GLU A 82 5.71 7.23 5.71
C GLU A 82 6.87 7.93 6.43
N ASP A 83 7.53 8.89 5.78
CA ASP A 83 8.67 9.61 6.35
C ASP A 83 8.30 10.27 7.69
N GLY A 84 9.21 10.15 8.65
CA GLY A 84 9.03 10.63 10.03
C GLY A 84 8.12 9.78 10.90
N ILE A 85 7.63 8.62 10.41
CA ILE A 85 6.92 7.63 11.24
C ILE A 85 7.95 6.67 11.84
N PRO A 86 7.89 6.36 13.15
CA PRO A 86 8.75 5.34 13.74
C PRO A 86 8.63 4.01 13.00
N PHE A 87 9.76 3.31 12.84
CA PHE A 87 9.73 2.00 12.20
C PHE A 87 8.84 1.01 12.96
N TYR A 88 8.31 0.04 12.20
CA TYR A 88 7.61 -1.12 12.76
C TYR A 88 8.43 -1.76 13.89
N PRO A 89 7.82 -2.13 15.02
CA PRO A 89 6.37 -2.17 15.28
C PRO A 89 5.77 -0.90 15.92
N ASN A 90 6.54 0.15 16.18
CA ASN A 90 6.07 1.28 17.02
C ASN A 90 5.34 2.39 16.26
N GLY A 91 5.30 2.32 14.93
CA GLY A 91 4.75 3.37 14.06
C GLY A 91 3.24 3.33 13.83
N TRP A 92 2.53 2.28 14.27
CA TRP A 92 1.14 2.00 13.85
C TRP A 92 0.17 3.15 14.06
N LYS A 93 0.23 3.84 15.21
CA LYS A 93 -0.69 4.95 15.50
C LYS A 93 -0.54 6.11 14.52
N LEU A 94 0.69 6.60 14.35
CA LEU A 94 0.97 7.71 13.43
C LEU A 94 0.73 7.30 11.97
N TRP A 95 1.02 6.04 11.65
CA TRP A 95 0.74 5.47 10.35
C TRP A 95 -0.76 5.43 10.04
N SER A 96 -1.58 4.91 10.96
CA SER A 96 -3.03 4.84 10.76
C SER A 96 -3.66 6.23 10.71
N GLU A 97 -3.19 7.18 11.52
CA GLU A 97 -3.64 8.58 11.46
C GLU A 97 -3.38 9.16 10.06
N ARG A 98 -2.18 8.94 9.50
CA ARG A 98 -1.84 9.42 8.14
C ARG A 98 -2.64 8.74 7.04
N VAL A 99 -2.93 7.44 7.19
CA VAL A 99 -3.82 6.73 6.28
C VAL A 99 -5.23 7.32 6.35
N GLN A 100 -5.79 7.51 7.55
CA GLN A 100 -7.12 8.08 7.74
C GLN A 100 -7.22 9.50 7.16
N GLU A 101 -6.21 10.33 7.35
CA GLU A 101 -6.12 11.66 6.73
C GLU A 101 -6.12 11.58 5.20
N ALA A 102 -5.34 10.66 4.62
CA ALA A 102 -5.30 10.45 3.18
C ALA A 102 -6.67 9.97 2.64
N LEU A 103 -7.33 9.06 3.34
CA LEU A 103 -8.66 8.56 2.98
C LEU A 103 -9.71 9.69 3.07
N LEU A 104 -9.70 10.46 4.16
CA LEU A 104 -10.64 11.57 4.38
C LEU A 104 -10.48 12.66 3.32
N LYS A 105 -9.23 13.07 3.03
CA LYS A 105 -8.92 14.08 2.01
C LYS A 105 -9.45 13.68 0.63
N ASN A 106 -9.40 12.38 0.31
CA ASN A 106 -9.90 11.84 -0.96
C ASN A 106 -11.38 11.40 -0.91
N LYS A 107 -12.07 11.61 0.23
CA LYS A 107 -13.46 11.17 0.47
C LYS A 107 -13.66 9.67 0.21
N ILE A 108 -12.65 8.88 0.57
CA ILE A 108 -12.66 7.42 0.41
C ILE A 108 -13.16 6.80 1.71
N LYS A 109 -14.24 6.03 1.61
CA LYS A 109 -14.66 5.11 2.67
C LYS A 109 -14.09 3.73 2.37
N VAL A 110 -13.45 3.10 3.34
CA VAL A 110 -12.95 1.72 3.26
C VAL A 110 -13.83 0.83 4.14
N ASP A 111 -14.24 -0.32 3.61
CA ASP A 111 -15.06 -1.30 4.32
C ASP A 111 -14.27 -2.57 4.70
N VAL A 112 -13.17 -2.85 4.00
CA VAL A 112 -12.34 -4.03 4.25
C VAL A 112 -10.87 -3.77 3.94
N ILE A 113 -9.99 -4.28 4.80
CA ILE A 113 -8.54 -4.28 4.60
C ILE A 113 -8.11 -5.69 4.21
N PHE A 114 -7.36 -5.82 3.12
CA PHE A 114 -6.75 -7.09 2.70
C PHE A 114 -5.25 -7.06 3.04
N THR A 115 -4.78 -8.09 3.73
CA THR A 115 -3.36 -8.27 4.06
C THR A 115 -2.97 -9.75 3.94
N ASN A 116 -1.72 -10.02 3.57
CA ASN A 116 -1.11 -11.35 3.71
C ASN A 116 -0.31 -11.49 5.01
N GLU A 117 -0.08 -10.38 5.71
CA GLU A 117 0.68 -10.34 6.96
C GLU A 117 -0.27 -10.58 8.13
N THR A 118 -0.35 -11.83 8.58
CA THR A 118 -1.27 -12.23 9.66
C THR A 118 -0.97 -11.54 10.99
N GLN A 119 0.30 -11.21 11.23
CA GLN A 119 0.76 -10.47 12.41
C GLN A 119 0.17 -9.05 12.50
N ASP A 120 -0.21 -8.46 11.36
CA ASP A 120 -0.71 -7.09 11.30
C ASP A 120 -2.22 -7.00 11.58
N VAL A 121 -2.93 -8.13 11.56
CA VAL A 121 -4.40 -8.18 11.67
C VAL A 121 -4.92 -7.51 12.93
N GLU A 122 -4.26 -7.71 14.07
CA GLU A 122 -4.66 -7.09 15.34
C GLU A 122 -4.44 -5.58 15.32
N ASN A 123 -3.32 -5.12 14.76
CA ASN A 123 -3.05 -3.70 14.61
C ASN A 123 -4.05 -3.02 13.68
N TYR A 124 -4.44 -3.66 12.58
CA TYR A 124 -5.49 -3.13 11.71
C TYR A 124 -6.82 -2.96 12.46
N LYS A 125 -7.25 -3.96 13.23
CA LYS A 125 -8.49 -3.91 14.01
C LYS A 125 -8.48 -2.84 15.10
N ASN A 126 -7.32 -2.54 15.67
CA ASN A 126 -7.20 -1.55 16.73
C ASN A 126 -7.17 -0.10 16.23
N ASN A 127 -6.92 0.11 14.92
CA ASN A 127 -6.70 1.44 14.36
C ASN A 127 -7.67 1.83 13.21
N PHE A 128 -8.58 0.95 12.80
CA PHE A 128 -9.59 1.18 11.75
C PHE A 128 -10.96 0.61 12.15
#